data_AF-A0A1H6ATW6-F1
#
_entry.id   AF-A0A1H6ATW6-F1
#
_cell.length_a   1.000
_cell.length_b   1.000
_cell.length_c   1.000
_cell.angle_alpha   90.00
_cell.angle_beta   90.00
_cell.angle_gamma   90.00
#
_symmetry.space_group_name_H-M   'P 1'
#
loop_
_entity.id
_entity.type
_entity.pdbx_description
1 polymer ?
#
loop_
_entity_poly.entity_id
_entity_poly.type
_entity_poly.pdbx_seq_one_letter_code
_entity_poly.pdbx_strand_id
1 'polypeptide(L)' 'MYFLSKAITDLEIKMVLSGEGADEIFGEYLYFRNAPTVEDYQKETI' A
#
# COMPACT_ATOMS: atom_id res chain seq x y z
N MET A 1 -10.17 0.95 -6.04
CA MET A 1 -11.49 0.84 -5.38
C MET A 1 -12.53 1.73 -6.08
N TYR A 2 -13.53 1.17 -6.78
CA TYR A 2 -14.51 1.96 -7.55
C TYR A 2 -15.89 2.09 -6.88
N PHE A 3 -16.53 0.99 -6.45
CA PHE A 3 -17.84 1.09 -5.80
C PHE A 3 -17.78 1.78 -4.43
N LEU A 4 -16.70 1.57 -3.68
CA LEU A 4 -16.47 2.25 -2.40
C LEU A 4 -16.28 3.76 -2.59
N SER A 5 -15.50 4.20 -3.58
CA SER A 5 -15.33 5.64 -3.86
C SER A 5 -16.65 6.29 -4.33
N LYS A 6 -17.47 5.56 -5.09
CA LYS A 6 -18.83 6.01 -5.43
C LYS A 6 -19.69 6.22 -4.18
N ALA A 7 -19.75 5.24 -3.28
CA ALA A 7 -20.53 5.36 -2.05
C ALA A 7 -20.08 6.52 -1.16
N ILE A 8 -18.77 6.76 -1.06
CA ILE A 8 -18.19 7.90 -0.30
C ILE A 8 -18.56 9.24 -0.94
N THR A 9 -18.55 9.32 -2.28
CA THR A 9 -18.94 10.52 -3.02
C THR A 9 -20.43 10.82 -2.85
N ASP A 10 -21.28 9.79 -2.83
CA ASP A 10 -22.72 9.92 -2.58
C ASP A 10 -23.03 10.45 -1.16
N LEU A 11 -22.06 10.40 -0.23
CA LEU A 11 -22.10 11.02 1.11
C LEU A 11 -21.49 12.44 1.16
N GLU A 12 -21.19 13.04 0.00
CA GLU A 12 -20.59 14.38 -0.16
C GLU A 12 -19.16 14.53 0.39
N ILE A 13 -18.46 13.43 0.67
CA ILE A 13 -17.05 13.45 1.10
C ILE A 13 -16.15 13.61 -0.13
N LYS A 14 -15.35 14.69 -0.14
CA LYS A 14 -14.54 15.08 -1.30
C LYS A 14 -13.09 14.60 -1.28
N MET A 15 -12.60 14.16 -0.13
CA MET A 15 -11.21 13.72 0.03
C MET A 15 -11.13 12.59 1.05
N VAL A 16 -10.32 11.59 0.72
CA VAL A 16 -9.92 10.50 1.61
C VAL A 16 -8.42 10.32 1.52
N LEU A 17 -7.78 10.05 2.65
CA LEU A 17 -6.37 9.65 2.69
C LEU A 17 -6.31 8.12 2.59
N SER A 18 -5.35 7.62 1.81
CA SER A 18 -5.06 6.20 1.68
C SER A 18 -3.71 5.89 2.32
N GLY A 19 -3.55 4.65 2.79
CA GLY A 19 -2.28 4.11 3.27
C GLY A 19 -1.48 3.38 2.18
N GLU A 20 -1.89 3.46 0.91
CA GLU A 20 -1.15 2.86 -0.20
C GLU A 20 0.31 3.36 -0.23
N GLY A 21 1.25 2.46 -0.48
CA GLY A 21 2.69 2.74 -0.46
C GLY A 21 3.40 2.34 0.85
N ALA A 22 2.67 2.06 1.93
CA ALA A 22 3.28 1.69 3.21
C ALA A 22 4.01 0.33 3.13
N ASP A 23 3.39 -0.66 2.47
CA ASP A 23 3.96 -1.99 2.33
C ASP A 23 5.27 -1.97 1.54
N GLU A 24 5.39 -1.08 0.55
CA GLU A 24 6.59 -0.91 -0.27
C GLU A 24 7.71 -0.15 0.44
N ILE A 25 7.38 0.79 1.32
CA ILE A 25 8.38 1.53 2.12
C ILE A 25 8.94 0.62 3.23
N PHE A 26 8.08 -0.15 3.88
CA PHE A 26 8.44 -0.91 5.08
C PHE A 26 8.61 -2.41 4.85
N GLY A 27 8.43 -2.90 3.62
CA GLY A 27 8.59 -4.30 3.28
C GLY A 27 7.57 -5.21 3.98
N GLU A 28 6.30 -4.80 4.06
CA GLU A 28 5.29 -5.48 4.89
C GLU A 28 4.59 -6.66 4.18
N TYR A 29 4.77 -6.80 2.86
CA TYR A 29 4.28 -7.98 2.16
C TYR A 29 4.92 -9.27 2.71
N LEU A 30 4.10 -10.31 2.87
CA LEU A 30 4.52 -11.57 3.51
C LEU A 30 5.77 -12.21 2.90
N TYR A 31 6.02 -11.99 1.61
CA TYR A 31 7.17 -12.56 0.92
C TYR A 31 8.50 -11.92 1.34
N PHE A 32 8.51 -10.69 1.85
CA PHE A 32 9.73 -10.04 2.35
C PHE A 32 10.38 -10.79 3.51
N ARG A 33 9.60 -11.59 4.26
CA ARG A 33 10.14 -12.48 5.30
C ARG A 33 11.16 -13.49 4.75
N ASN A 34 11.04 -13.85 3.47
CA ASN A 34 11.91 -14.80 2.80
C ASN A 34 12.92 -14.12 1.87
N ALA A 35 13.14 -12.80 2.00
CA ALA A 35 14.14 -12.09 1.22
C ALA A 35 15.53 -12.77 1.37
N PRO A 36 16.22 -13.14 0.27
CA PRO A 36 17.47 -13.89 0.35
C PRO A 36 18.61 -13.11 1.02
N THR A 37 18.62 -11.79 0.82
CA THR A 37 19.64 -10.87 1.34
C THR A 37 19.00 -9.53 1.68
N VAL A 38 19.72 -8.71 2.47
CA VAL A 38 19.29 -7.34 2.79
C VAL A 38 19.28 -6.48 1.52
N GLU A 39 20.20 -6.74 0.59
CA GLU A 39 20.27 -6.05 -0.68
C GLU A 39 19.06 -6.37 -1.58
N ASP A 40 18.60 -7.63 -1.60
CA ASP A 40 17.42 -8.00 -2.37
C ASP A 40 16.14 -7.46 -1.73
N TYR A 41 16.07 -7.42 -0.40
CA TYR A 41 15.02 -6.70 0.33
C TYR A 41 14.98 -5.21 -0.09
N GLN A 42 16.12 -4.52 -0.03
CA GLN A 42 16.20 -3.08 -0.31
C GLN A 42 15.92 -2.74 -1.79
N LYS A 43 16.19 -3.66 -2.73
CA LYS A 43 15.87 -3.47 -4.15
C LYS A 43 14.37 -3.47 -4.43
N GLU A 44 13.60 -4.21 -3.64
CA GLU A 44 12.14 -4.33 -3.80
C GLU A 44 11.37 -3.34 -2.92
N THR A 45 11.99 -2.80 -1.86
CA THR A 45 11.46 -1.63 -1.14
C THR A 45 11.84 -0.32 -1.83
N ILE A 46 11.03 0.73 -1.66
CA ILE A 46 11.26 2.07 -2.23
C ILE A 46 12.29 2.87 -1.44
#